data_AF-A0A7J6VID5-F1
#
_entry.id   AF-A0A7J6VID5-F1
#
_cell.length_a   1.000
_cell.length_b   1.000
_cell.length_c   1.000
_cell.angle_alpha   90.00
_cell.angle_beta   90.00
_cell.angle_gamma   90.00
#
_symmetry.space_group_name_H-M   'P 1'
#
loop_
_entity.id
_entity.type
_entity.pdbx_description
1 polymer ?
#
loop_
_entity_poly.entity_id
_entity_poly.type
_entity_poly.pdbx_seq_one_letter_code
_entity_poly.pdbx_strand_id
1 'polypeptide(L)'
;MQTEKRVAITVFSFPPDKGNFGTTAYLNVFTSIFSVLKDLKKDGYNVEGLPEIAEALIEEVIHDKEAKFSSPSLNVAYKMGVCEYQNLTPYVGALEESWGKPPGNLNSDGENLLVYGKQYGNVFIGVQPSFGYEGDPMRLLFSKSASPHHGFATYYSFVEKIFKADAVLHFGTHDMFGLLLRL
;
A
#
# COMPACT_ATOMS: atom_id res chain seq x y z
N MET A 1 13.54 17.61 14.55
CA MET A 1 14.51 16.52 14.90
C MET A 1 14.20 15.29 14.02
N GLN A 2 15.13 14.34 13.79
CA GLN A 2 14.84 13.14 12.97
C GLN A 2 13.67 12.31 13.52
N THR A 3 13.46 12.35 14.84
CA THR A 3 12.36 11.70 15.55
C THR A 3 10.97 12.14 15.13
N GLU A 4 10.80 13.31 14.51
CA GLU A 4 9.49 13.84 14.10
C GLU A 4 9.12 13.45 12.66
N LYS A 5 10.11 13.02 11.86
CA LYS A 5 9.91 12.73 10.45
C LYS A 5 9.12 11.45 10.25
N ARG A 6 8.09 11.51 9.40
CA ARG A 6 7.24 10.40 9.01
C ARG A 6 7.61 9.86 7.64
N VAL A 7 7.89 8.57 7.54
CA VAL A 7 8.30 7.93 6.29
C VAL A 7 7.27 6.86 5.92
N ALA A 8 6.71 6.95 4.72
CA ALA A 8 5.89 5.88 4.15
C ALA A 8 6.73 5.02 3.20
N ILE A 9 6.62 3.71 3.31
CA ILE A 9 7.24 2.72 2.45
C ILE A 9 6.10 1.99 1.74
N THR A 10 6.03 2.11 0.42
CA THR A 10 4.99 1.55 -0.41
C THR A 10 5.51 0.35 -1.19
N VAL A 11 4.87 -0.80 -1.02
CA VAL A 11 5.19 -2.06 -1.70
C VAL A 11 4.17 -2.34 -2.79
N PHE A 12 4.62 -2.63 -4.01
CA PHE A 12 3.76 -2.93 -5.15
C PHE A 12 3.45 -4.42 -5.31
N SER A 13 2.33 -4.71 -5.97
CA SER A 13 1.98 -6.02 -6.54
C SER A 13 1.97 -7.16 -5.52
N PHE A 14 1.14 -7.00 -4.48
CA PHE A 14 0.96 -8.03 -3.46
C PHE A 14 -0.52 -8.33 -3.18
N PRO A 15 -0.93 -9.63 -3.10
CA PRO A 15 -0.16 -10.83 -3.48
C PRO A 15 -0.06 -10.94 -5.02
N PRO A 16 0.99 -11.55 -5.59
CA PRO A 16 1.05 -11.74 -7.04
C PRO A 16 0.01 -12.73 -7.52
N ASP A 17 -0.77 -12.33 -8.51
CA ASP A 17 -1.42 -13.31 -9.35
C ASP A 17 -0.40 -13.93 -10.32
N LYS A 18 -0.21 -15.24 -10.17
CA LYS A 18 0.35 -16.18 -11.17
C LYS A 18 1.82 -15.95 -11.59
N GLY A 19 2.75 -16.38 -10.74
CA GLY A 19 4.11 -16.70 -11.19
C GLY A 19 5.00 -17.24 -10.09
N ASN A 20 5.51 -18.47 -10.25
CA ASN A 20 6.48 -19.13 -9.34
C ASN A 20 7.80 -18.37 -9.11
N PHE A 21 7.97 -17.19 -9.71
CA PHE A 21 9.11 -16.28 -9.51
C PHE A 21 8.92 -15.29 -8.36
N GLY A 22 7.70 -15.16 -7.82
CA GLY A 22 7.37 -14.15 -6.82
C GLY A 22 7.96 -14.40 -5.44
N THR A 23 7.89 -15.62 -4.91
CA THR A 23 8.15 -15.91 -3.48
C THR A 23 9.53 -15.47 -3.00
N THR A 24 10.57 -15.70 -3.79
CA THR A 24 11.96 -15.31 -3.45
C THR A 24 12.18 -13.80 -3.61
N ALA A 25 11.55 -13.17 -4.62
CA ALA A 25 11.60 -11.73 -4.77
C ALA A 25 10.88 -11.01 -3.60
N TYR A 26 9.78 -11.57 -3.06
CA TYR A 26 9.09 -11.00 -1.89
C TYR A 26 9.95 -11.06 -0.63
N LEU A 27 10.56 -12.22 -0.36
CA LEU A 27 11.50 -12.36 0.74
C LEU A 27 12.61 -11.32 0.65
N ASN A 28 13.13 -11.06 -0.55
CA ASN A 28 14.16 -10.05 -0.75
C ASN A 28 13.65 -8.60 -0.55
N VAL A 29 12.43 -8.26 -1.01
CA VAL A 29 11.85 -6.92 -0.80
C VAL A 29 11.62 -6.66 0.68
N PHE A 30 10.94 -7.57 1.39
CA PHE A 30 10.68 -7.39 2.82
C PHE A 30 11.96 -7.45 3.66
N THR A 31 12.96 -8.26 3.27
CA THR A 31 14.29 -8.26 3.90
C THR A 31 15.02 -6.92 3.69
N SER A 32 14.89 -6.32 2.50
CA SER A 32 15.46 -5.00 2.21
C SER A 32 14.77 -3.92 3.05
N ILE A 33 13.43 -3.94 3.10
CA ILE A 33 12.64 -3.03 3.94
C ILE A 33 13.03 -3.19 5.41
N PHE A 34 13.16 -4.42 5.89
CA PHE A 34 13.59 -4.70 7.27
C PHE A 34 14.96 -4.11 7.60
N SER A 35 15.92 -4.22 6.66
CA SER A 35 17.25 -3.62 6.80
C SER A 35 17.16 -2.09 6.86
N VAL A 36 16.37 -1.48 5.99
CA VAL A 36 16.10 -0.04 6.00
C VAL A 36 15.47 0.41 7.32
N LEU A 37 14.52 -0.34 7.89
CA LEU A 37 13.91 -0.01 9.18
C LEU A 37 14.92 -0.07 10.33
N LYS A 38 15.84 -1.04 10.31
CA LYS A 38 16.93 -1.13 11.30
C LYS A 38 17.86 0.08 11.18
N ASP A 39 18.23 0.46 9.97
CA ASP A 39 19.07 1.63 9.73
C ASP A 39 18.37 2.93 10.14
N LEU A 40 17.09 3.10 9.80
CA LEU A 40 16.28 4.25 10.25
C LEU A 40 16.21 4.34 11.78
N LYS A 41 16.00 3.20 12.46
CA LYS A 41 15.99 3.16 13.93
C LYS A 41 17.35 3.55 14.52
N LYS A 42 18.44 3.08 13.91
CA LYS A 42 19.81 3.42 14.32
C LYS A 42 20.13 4.91 14.09
N ASP A 43 19.59 5.48 13.02
CA ASP A 43 19.74 6.90 12.66
C ASP A 43 18.82 7.83 13.46
N GLY A 44 18.06 7.30 14.42
CA GLY A 44 17.26 8.10 15.36
C GLY A 44 15.84 8.43 14.89
N TYR A 45 15.32 7.74 13.86
CA TYR A 45 13.90 7.80 13.53
C TYR A 45 13.07 7.03 14.56
N ASN A 46 11.82 7.45 14.78
CA ASN A 46 10.91 6.74 15.68
C ASN A 46 10.35 5.48 15.01
N VAL A 47 10.98 4.33 15.23
CA VAL A 47 10.53 3.02 14.74
C VAL A 47 10.15 2.12 15.92
N GLU A 48 8.87 2.16 16.28
CA GLU A 48 8.29 1.41 17.40
C GLU A 48 7.78 0.05 16.95
N GLY A 49 7.93 -0.97 17.79
CA GLY A 49 7.36 -2.30 17.52
C GLY A 49 8.02 -3.08 16.38
N LEU A 50 9.22 -2.67 15.91
CA LEU A 50 9.94 -3.42 14.88
C LEU A 50 10.29 -4.83 15.39
N PRO A 51 9.90 -5.91 14.68
CA PRO A 51 10.25 -7.28 15.06
C PRO A 51 11.77 -7.55 14.99
N GLU A 52 12.20 -8.64 15.60
CA GLU A 52 13.63 -9.01 15.66
C GLU A 52 14.16 -9.60 14.34
N ILE A 53 13.27 -10.21 13.55
CA ILE A 53 13.56 -10.90 12.28
C ILE A 53 12.62 -10.47 11.16
N ALA A 54 13.07 -10.59 9.91
CA ALA A 54 12.32 -10.13 8.73
C ALA A 54 11.07 -10.97 8.46
N GLU A 55 11.08 -12.25 8.82
CA GLU A 55 9.94 -13.16 8.65
C GLU A 55 8.74 -12.71 9.49
N ALA A 56 8.98 -12.25 10.71
CA ALA A 56 7.93 -11.71 11.58
C ALA A 56 7.37 -10.39 11.02
N LEU A 57 8.20 -9.55 10.37
CA LEU A 57 7.73 -8.36 9.67
C LEU A 57 6.74 -8.73 8.54
N ILE A 58 7.07 -9.77 7.76
CA ILE A 58 6.21 -10.25 6.68
C ILE A 58 4.87 -10.72 7.27
N GLU A 59 4.90 -11.50 8.35
CA GLU A 59 3.69 -12.02 8.99
C GLU A 59 2.80 -10.93 9.61
N GLU A 60 3.36 -9.80 10.05
CA GLU A 60 2.59 -8.66 10.56
C GLU A 60 1.92 -7.82 9.47
N VAL A 61 2.45 -7.86 8.23
CA VAL A 61 1.89 -7.15 7.07
C VAL A 61 0.97 -8.06 6.26
N ILE A 62 1.30 -9.34 6.19
CA ILE A 62 0.67 -10.37 5.36
C ILE A 62 0.31 -11.56 6.24
N HIS A 63 -0.98 -11.72 6.50
CA HIS A 63 -1.51 -12.87 7.21
C HIS A 63 -1.74 -14.03 6.25
N ASP A 64 -1.32 -15.24 6.65
CA ASP A 64 -1.46 -16.49 5.88
C ASP A 64 -0.83 -16.42 4.47
N LYS A 65 0.47 -16.09 4.42
CA LYS A 65 1.25 -15.96 3.16
C LYS A 65 1.20 -17.20 2.25
N GLU A 66 0.98 -18.38 2.83
CA GLU A 66 0.96 -19.66 2.12
C GLU A 66 -0.45 -20.07 1.68
N ALA A 67 -1.45 -19.23 1.97
CA ALA A 67 -2.86 -19.51 1.73
C ALA A 67 -3.29 -20.90 2.23
N LYS A 68 -2.75 -21.32 3.38
CA LYS A 68 -2.94 -22.69 3.89
C LYS A 68 -4.38 -22.93 4.33
N PHE A 69 -5.10 -21.87 4.71
CA PHE A 69 -6.48 -21.94 5.15
C PHE A 69 -7.43 -20.98 4.41
N SER A 70 -6.91 -19.86 3.88
CA SER A 70 -7.70 -18.86 3.14
C SER A 70 -6.82 -18.07 2.16
N SER A 71 -7.43 -17.29 1.24
CA SER A 71 -6.66 -16.36 0.40
C SER A 71 -5.77 -15.46 1.26
N PRO A 72 -4.52 -15.13 0.85
CA PRO A 72 -3.63 -14.28 1.63
C PRO A 72 -4.35 -13.00 2.01
N SER A 73 -4.37 -12.68 3.31
CA SER A 73 -5.07 -11.49 3.80
C SER A 73 -4.05 -10.45 4.24
N LEU A 74 -4.25 -9.22 3.79
CA LEU A 74 -3.39 -8.10 4.14
C LEU A 74 -3.84 -7.47 5.46
N ASN A 75 -2.89 -7.06 6.30
CA ASN A 75 -3.23 -6.30 7.50
C ASN A 75 -3.87 -4.97 7.10
N VAL A 76 -5.04 -4.68 7.66
CA VAL A 76 -5.74 -3.41 7.46
C VAL A 76 -5.15 -2.40 8.44
N ALA A 77 -4.39 -1.43 7.92
CA ALA A 77 -3.83 -0.35 8.71
C ALA A 77 -4.88 0.71 9.04
N TYR A 78 -5.80 0.96 8.10
CA TYR A 78 -6.78 2.02 8.23
C TYR A 78 -8.06 1.69 7.45
N LYS A 79 -9.20 2.09 8.01
CA LYS A 79 -10.51 2.03 7.36
C LYS A 79 -11.01 3.46 7.19
N MET A 80 -11.07 3.91 5.94
CA MET A 80 -11.55 5.24 5.60
C MET A 80 -13.04 5.17 5.26
N GLY A 81 -13.86 5.88 6.03
CA GLY A 81 -15.28 5.99 5.74
C GLY A 81 -15.52 6.78 4.45
N VAL A 82 -16.62 6.51 3.75
CA VAL A 82 -16.94 7.18 2.47
C VAL A 82 -16.99 8.71 2.60
N CYS A 83 -17.57 9.22 3.70
CA CYS A 83 -17.64 10.67 3.95
C CYS A 83 -16.25 11.29 4.12
N GLU A 84 -15.37 10.63 4.88
CA GLU A 84 -13.98 11.06 5.03
C GLU A 84 -13.23 11.01 3.70
N TYR A 85 -13.40 9.93 2.94
CA TYR A 85 -12.79 9.76 1.62
C TYR A 85 -13.21 10.88 0.65
N GLN A 86 -14.50 11.22 0.60
CA GLN A 86 -15.01 12.29 -0.25
C GLN A 86 -14.46 13.66 0.16
N ASN A 87 -14.29 13.91 1.47
CA ASN A 87 -13.72 15.15 1.98
C ASN A 87 -12.21 15.26 1.68
N LEU A 88 -11.48 14.16 1.81
CA LEU A 88 -10.03 14.13 1.59
C LEU A 88 -9.66 14.00 0.10
N THR A 89 -10.56 13.54 -0.77
CA THR A 89 -10.26 13.22 -2.18
C THR A 89 -11.13 14.07 -3.11
N PRO A 90 -10.72 15.31 -3.45
CA PRO A 90 -11.55 16.22 -4.24
C PRO A 90 -11.80 15.73 -5.68
N TYR A 91 -10.95 14.84 -6.19
CA TYR A 91 -11.07 14.25 -7.52
C TYR A 91 -11.95 12.98 -7.55
N VAL A 92 -12.68 12.66 -6.47
CA VAL A 92 -13.55 11.47 -6.40
C VAL A 92 -14.53 11.39 -7.57
N GLY A 93 -15.11 12.52 -7.98
CA GLY A 93 -16.08 12.57 -9.08
C GLY A 93 -15.52 12.07 -10.42
N ALA A 94 -14.23 12.28 -10.69
CA ALA A 94 -13.58 11.78 -11.90
C ALA A 94 -13.40 10.25 -11.86
N LEU A 95 -13.30 9.67 -10.65
CA LEU A 95 -13.18 8.22 -10.48
C LEU A 95 -14.55 7.54 -10.58
N GLU A 96 -15.63 8.22 -10.21
CA GLU A 96 -16.98 7.66 -10.24
C GLU A 96 -17.42 7.25 -11.66
N GLU A 97 -16.96 7.94 -12.69
CA GLU A 97 -17.26 7.61 -14.09
C GLU A 97 -16.75 6.21 -14.49
N SER A 98 -15.64 5.77 -13.90
CA SER A 98 -14.97 4.51 -14.25
C SER A 98 -15.23 3.40 -13.23
N TRP A 99 -15.41 3.76 -11.96
CA TRP A 99 -15.42 2.82 -10.84
C TRP A 99 -16.72 2.81 -10.02
N GLY A 100 -17.69 3.67 -10.36
CA GLY A 100 -18.96 3.78 -9.64
C GLY A 100 -18.84 4.62 -8.37
N LYS A 101 -19.80 4.52 -7.45
CA LYS A 101 -19.74 5.28 -6.19
C LYS A 101 -18.79 4.63 -5.18
N PRO A 102 -18.10 5.42 -4.32
CA PRO A 102 -17.37 4.87 -3.18
C PRO A 102 -18.30 4.10 -2.22
N PRO A 103 -17.81 3.06 -1.52
CA PRO A 103 -16.41 2.63 -1.44
C PRO A 103 -15.94 1.76 -2.64
N GLY A 104 -16.84 1.44 -3.57
CA GLY A 104 -16.56 0.55 -4.70
C GLY A 104 -16.33 -0.91 -4.27
N ASN A 105 -15.85 -1.71 -5.21
CA ASN A 105 -15.68 -3.16 -5.02
C ASN A 105 -14.22 -3.59 -4.74
N LEU A 106 -13.25 -2.71 -4.97
CA LEU A 106 -11.82 -2.99 -4.80
C LEU A 106 -11.30 -2.32 -3.53
N ASN A 107 -10.59 -3.08 -2.70
CA ASN A 107 -10.09 -2.65 -1.38
C ASN A 107 -11.20 -2.02 -0.52
N SER A 108 -12.31 -2.73 -0.42
CA SER A 108 -13.52 -2.28 0.27
C SER A 108 -14.07 -3.43 1.10
N ASP A 109 -14.60 -3.12 2.28
CA ASP A 109 -15.39 -4.08 3.08
C ASP A 109 -16.91 -3.93 2.86
N GLY A 110 -17.30 -3.16 1.83
CA GLY A 110 -18.69 -2.85 1.50
C GLY A 110 -19.17 -1.52 2.09
N GLU A 111 -18.54 -1.06 3.18
CA GLU A 111 -18.88 0.21 3.83
C GLU A 111 -17.71 1.21 3.81
N ASN A 112 -16.48 0.71 3.86
CA ASN A 112 -15.27 1.51 4.01
C ASN A 112 -14.23 1.15 2.95
N LEU A 113 -13.35 2.11 2.66
CA LEU A 113 -12.15 1.88 1.86
C LEU A 113 -10.99 1.44 2.76
N LEU A 114 -10.31 0.37 2.37
CA LEU A 114 -9.29 -0.30 3.16
C LEU A 114 -7.90 0.14 2.71
N VAL A 115 -7.10 0.62 3.66
CA VAL A 115 -5.67 0.85 3.47
C VAL A 115 -4.93 -0.32 4.09
N TYR A 116 -4.20 -1.05 3.25
CA TYR A 116 -3.40 -2.18 3.70
C TYR A 116 -1.99 -1.75 4.08
N GLY A 117 -1.48 -2.30 5.17
CA GLY A 117 -0.15 -1.98 5.69
C GLY A 117 -0.02 -2.14 7.19
N LYS A 118 1.10 -1.69 7.74
CA LYS A 118 1.39 -1.67 9.17
C LYS A 118 2.22 -0.44 9.52
N GLN A 119 1.91 0.18 10.65
CA GLN A 119 2.64 1.34 11.17
C GLN A 119 3.58 0.92 12.31
N TYR A 120 4.82 1.42 12.24
CA TYR A 120 5.90 1.26 13.21
C TYR A 120 6.37 2.64 13.68
N GLY A 121 5.70 3.21 14.69
CA GLY A 121 5.94 4.58 15.13
C GLY A 121 5.69 5.59 14.02
N ASN A 122 6.73 6.28 13.55
CA ASN A 122 6.68 7.23 12.45
C ASN A 122 7.03 6.62 11.08
N VAL A 123 7.14 5.30 10.98
CA VAL A 123 7.31 4.63 9.68
C VAL A 123 6.06 3.82 9.36
N PHE A 124 5.50 4.02 8.17
CA PHE A 124 4.36 3.25 7.68
C PHE A 124 4.81 2.36 6.53
N ILE A 125 4.50 1.07 6.59
CA ILE A 125 4.70 0.14 5.48
C ILE A 125 3.33 -0.15 4.90
N GLY A 126 3.05 0.33 3.71
CA GLY A 126 1.79 0.14 3.02
C GLY A 126 1.91 -0.77 1.82
N VAL A 127 0.88 -1.57 1.58
CA VAL A 127 0.75 -2.36 0.36
C VAL A 127 -0.13 -1.58 -0.60
N GLN A 128 0.42 -1.28 -1.77
CA GLN A 128 -0.28 -0.55 -2.78
C GLN A 128 -1.37 -1.42 -3.40
N PRO A 129 -2.60 -0.89 -3.54
CA PRO A 129 -3.66 -1.55 -4.28
C PRO A 129 -3.25 -1.79 -5.74
N SER A 130 -3.74 -2.88 -6.34
CA SER A 130 -3.56 -3.07 -7.78
C SER A 130 -4.18 -1.92 -8.56
N PHE A 131 -3.70 -1.65 -9.77
CA PHE A 131 -4.30 -0.56 -10.57
C PHE A 131 -5.73 -0.91 -11.05
N GLY A 132 -6.19 -2.15 -10.82
CA GLY A 132 -7.54 -2.62 -11.15
C GLY A 132 -7.74 -3.07 -12.60
N TYR A 133 -6.70 -3.01 -13.44
CA TYR A 133 -6.72 -3.52 -14.81
C TYR A 133 -5.99 -4.86 -15.00
N GLU A 134 -5.34 -5.36 -13.94
CA GLU A 134 -4.66 -6.65 -13.95
C GLU A 134 -5.70 -7.75 -14.11
N GLY A 135 -5.80 -8.33 -15.31
CA GLY A 135 -6.72 -9.42 -15.65
C GLY A 135 -7.74 -9.12 -16.75
N ASP A 136 -7.96 -7.85 -17.13
CA ASP A 136 -8.84 -7.48 -18.24
C ASP A 136 -8.10 -6.57 -19.26
N PRO A 137 -7.39 -7.17 -20.23
CA PRO A 137 -6.62 -6.44 -21.23
C PRO A 137 -7.50 -5.53 -22.09
N MET A 138 -8.78 -5.85 -22.25
CA MET A 138 -9.71 -5.06 -23.05
C MET A 138 -10.02 -3.74 -22.36
N ARG A 139 -10.18 -3.74 -21.03
CA ARG A 139 -10.46 -2.51 -20.27
C ARG A 139 -9.32 -1.48 -20.33
N LEU A 140 -8.06 -1.94 -20.38
CA LEU A 140 -6.90 -1.09 -20.66
C LEU A 140 -6.93 -0.49 -22.07
N LEU A 141 -7.30 -1.27 -23.07
CA LEU A 141 -7.31 -0.85 -24.47
C LEU A 141 -8.47 0.10 -24.82
N PHE A 142 -9.60 0.00 -24.10
CA PHE A 142 -10.81 0.80 -24.38
C PHE A 142 -11.10 1.89 -23.34
N SER A 143 -10.36 1.96 -22.22
CA SER A 143 -10.51 3.07 -21.28
C SER A 143 -9.93 4.35 -21.89
N LYS A 144 -10.79 5.34 -22.15
CA LYS A 144 -10.40 6.68 -22.64
C LYS A 144 -9.53 7.45 -21.64
N SER A 145 -9.50 7.00 -20.39
CA SER A 145 -8.68 7.51 -19.30
C SER A 145 -8.45 6.37 -18.33
N ALA A 146 -7.21 5.89 -18.20
CA ALA A 146 -6.84 4.90 -17.19
C ALA A 146 -6.87 5.58 -15.81
N SER A 147 -8.05 5.73 -15.21
CA SER A 147 -8.22 6.31 -13.88
C SER A 147 -7.97 5.24 -12.81
N PRO A 148 -7.33 5.57 -11.67
CA PRO A 148 -7.15 4.65 -10.56
C PRO A 148 -8.50 4.40 -9.85
N HIS A 149 -8.69 3.20 -9.28
CA HIS A 149 -9.89 2.91 -8.50
C HIS A 149 -9.90 3.63 -7.13
N HIS A 150 -11.05 3.66 -6.45
CA HIS A 150 -11.18 4.39 -5.18
C HIS A 150 -10.18 3.95 -4.11
N GLY A 151 -9.96 2.65 -3.92
CA GLY A 151 -8.96 2.14 -2.97
C GLY A 151 -7.54 2.63 -3.22
N PHE A 152 -7.14 2.79 -4.48
CA PHE A 152 -5.85 3.39 -4.84
C PHE A 152 -5.78 4.86 -4.41
N ALA A 153 -6.83 5.64 -4.68
CA ALA A 153 -6.91 7.03 -4.24
C ALA A 153 -6.95 7.16 -2.70
N THR A 154 -7.64 6.24 -2.02
CA THR A 154 -7.68 6.17 -0.55
C THR A 154 -6.30 5.93 0.04
N TYR A 155 -5.50 5.02 -0.55
CA TYR A 155 -4.14 4.75 -0.08
C TYR A 155 -3.28 6.03 -0.05
N TYR A 156 -3.22 6.76 -1.16
CA TYR A 156 -2.42 7.97 -1.24
C TYR A 156 -3.01 9.11 -0.40
N SER A 157 -4.34 9.22 -0.32
CA SER A 157 -5.00 10.20 0.56
C SER A 157 -4.69 9.93 2.04
N PHE A 158 -4.62 8.66 2.44
CA PHE A 158 -4.18 8.27 3.77
C PHE A 158 -2.72 8.66 4.01
N VAL A 159 -1.81 8.28 3.10
CA VAL A 159 -0.36 8.57 3.24
C VAL A 159 -0.10 10.07 3.35
N GLU A 160 -0.73 10.87 2.50
CA GLU A 160 -0.54 12.33 2.43
C GLU A 160 -1.25 13.07 3.57
N LYS A 161 -2.52 12.77 3.86
CA LYS A 161 -3.37 13.64 4.69
C LYS A 161 -3.58 13.12 6.10
N ILE A 162 -3.61 11.81 6.28
CA ILE A 162 -3.87 11.17 7.59
C ILE A 162 -2.55 10.83 8.26
N PHE A 163 -1.73 10.00 7.61
CA PHE A 163 -0.40 9.65 8.10
C PHE A 163 0.55 10.84 8.02
N LYS A 164 0.39 11.73 7.03
CA LYS A 164 1.23 12.93 6.82
C LYS A 164 2.69 12.57 6.66
N ALA A 165 2.98 11.68 5.71
CA ALA A 165 4.36 11.33 5.38
C ALA A 165 5.14 12.57 4.91
N ASP A 166 6.34 12.76 5.46
CA ASP A 166 7.32 13.72 4.96
C ASP A 166 8.09 13.16 3.75
N ALA A 167 8.15 11.84 3.62
CA ALA A 167 8.77 11.15 2.50
C ALA A 167 8.06 9.83 2.19
N VAL A 168 7.97 9.49 0.90
CA VAL A 168 7.44 8.21 0.42
C VAL A 168 8.52 7.48 -0.36
N LEU A 169 8.77 6.22 0.01
CA LEU A 169 9.73 5.32 -0.63
C LEU A 169 8.98 4.17 -1.28
N HIS A 170 9.25 3.91 -2.56
CA HIS A 170 8.57 2.91 -3.36
C HIS A 170 9.49 1.70 -3.60
N PHE A 171 9.00 0.49 -3.33
CA PHE A 171 9.72 -0.78 -3.57
C PHE A 171 8.91 -1.69 -4.50
N GLY A 172 9.48 -2.08 -5.64
CA GLY A 172 8.87 -3.01 -6.59
C GLY A 172 9.79 -3.39 -7.75
N THR A 173 9.52 -4.53 -8.38
CA THR A 173 10.28 -5.12 -9.52
C THR A 173 10.00 -4.46 -10.87
N HIS A 174 9.26 -3.36 -10.91
CA HIS A 174 9.10 -2.57 -12.13
C HIS A 174 10.06 -1.39 -12.09
N ASP A 175 11.17 -1.52 -12.81
CA ASP A 175 12.16 -0.48 -13.15
C ASP A 175 11.57 0.76 -13.89
N MET A 176 10.26 1.00 -13.85
CA MET A 176 9.61 2.10 -14.59
C MET A 176 9.09 3.25 -13.72
N PHE A 177 9.01 3.10 -12.40
CA PHE A 177 8.60 4.19 -11.49
C PHE A 177 9.59 4.37 -10.33
N GLY A 178 10.86 4.53 -10.67
CA GLY A 178 11.84 5.18 -9.79
C GLY A 178 11.54 6.67 -9.68
N LEU A 179 10.39 7.04 -9.11
CA LEU A 179 10.07 8.43 -8.78
C LEU A 179 10.08 8.58 -7.26
N LEU A 180 11.12 9.26 -6.76
CA LEU A 180 11.06 9.92 -5.46
C LEU A 180 10.05 11.07 -5.59
N LEU A 181 8.76 10.80 -5.37
CA LEU A 181 7.78 11.85 -5.11
C LEU A 181 8.09 12.40 -3.71
N ARG A 182 8.86 13.49 -3.66
CA ARG A 182 8.71 14.45 -2.58
C ARG A 182 7.34 15.09 -2.77
N LEU A 183 6.47 14.90 -1.79
CA LEU A 183 5.24 15.70 -1.67
C LEU A 183 5.62 17.18 -1.47
#